data_AF-A0A2T6KPX6-F1
#
_entry.id   AF-A0A2T6KPX6-F1
#
_cell.length_a   1.000
_cell.length_b   1.000
_cell.length_c   1.000
_cell.angle_alpha   90.00
_cell.angle_beta   90.00
_cell.angle_gamma   90.00
#
_symmetry.space_group_name_H-M   'P 1'
#
loop_
_entity.id
_entity.type
_entity.pdbx_description
1 polymer ?
#
loop_
_entity_poly.entity_id
_entity_poly.type
_entity_poly.pdbx_seq_one_letter_code
_entity_poly.pdbx_strand_id
1 'polypeptide(L)'
;MMKQFLYLALPCAILPQPLSAQQGPIAATSVEVDAWVAADGNTDARLDRTEFEVFVRAMAETGQTTARQIRMFGAFGFAFGIADKDNDGFVSPGELRAADDNHRDRN
;
A
#
# COMPACT_ATOMS: atom_id res chain seq x y z
N MET A 1 -15.03 -12.24 -57.24
CA MET A 1 -14.16 -11.08 -57.54
C MET A 1 -13.17 -10.95 -56.39
N MET A 2 -11.96 -11.51 -56.56
CA MET A 2 -10.93 -11.60 -55.51
C MET A 2 -10.00 -10.40 -55.59
N LYS A 3 -9.79 -9.68 -54.48
CA LYS A 3 -8.80 -8.62 -54.38
C LYS A 3 -7.87 -8.90 -53.20
N GLN A 4 -6.72 -9.43 -53.55
CA GLN A 4 -5.51 -9.53 -52.76
C GLN A 4 -4.90 -8.13 -52.63
N PHE A 5 -4.64 -7.66 -51.41
CA PHE A 5 -3.77 -6.50 -51.18
C PHE A 5 -2.73 -6.83 -50.12
N LEU A 6 -1.52 -6.93 -50.63
CA LEU A 6 -0.23 -7.03 -49.98
C LEU A 6 -0.01 -5.76 -49.14
N TYR A 7 0.27 -5.89 -47.84
CA TYR A 7 0.79 -4.77 -47.04
C TYR A 7 2.21 -5.07 -46.58
N LEU A 8 3.10 -4.16 -46.97
CA LEU A 8 4.53 -4.13 -46.65
C LEU A 8 4.78 -4.10 -45.15
N ALA A 9 5.78 -4.87 -44.72
CA ALA A 9 6.35 -4.81 -43.38
C ALA A 9 7.10 -3.48 -43.17
N LEU A 10 6.68 -2.73 -42.15
CA LEU A 10 7.42 -1.58 -41.62
C LEU A 10 8.58 -2.10 -40.75
N PRO A 11 9.83 -1.65 -40.93
CA PRO A 11 10.90 -1.97 -39.99
C PRO A 11 10.71 -1.16 -38.70
N CYS A 12 10.49 -1.88 -37.60
CA CYS A 12 10.37 -1.33 -36.26
C CYS A 12 11.74 -0.79 -35.81
N ALA A 13 11.92 0.53 -35.79
CA ALA A 13 13.12 1.16 -35.25
C ALA A 13 13.15 0.99 -33.73
N ILE A 14 14.08 0.18 -33.23
CA ILE A 14 14.31 -0.02 -31.80
C ILE A 14 15.06 1.21 -31.28
N LEU A 15 14.36 2.15 -30.67
CA LEU A 15 14.99 3.19 -29.85
C LEU A 15 15.43 2.56 -28.52
N PRO A 16 16.65 2.83 -28.02
CA PRO A 16 17.04 2.42 -26.68
C PRO A 16 16.18 3.19 -25.68
N GLN A 17 15.26 2.49 -25.03
CA GLN A 17 14.47 3.06 -23.96
C GLN A 17 15.41 3.36 -22.79
N PRO A 18 15.36 4.56 -22.18
CA PRO A 18 16.05 4.79 -20.93
C PRO A 18 15.52 3.78 -19.90
N LEU A 19 16.44 3.05 -19.29
CA LEU A 19 16.17 2.19 -18.15
C LEU A 19 15.69 3.09 -17.00
N SER A 20 14.38 3.37 -16.94
CA SER A 20 13.79 3.97 -15.74
C SER A 20 14.07 3.02 -14.59
N ALA A 21 14.85 3.49 -13.62
CA ALA A 21 15.17 2.77 -12.41
C ALA A 21 13.85 2.29 -11.75
N GLN A 22 13.86 1.01 -11.42
CA GLN A 22 12.77 0.25 -10.84
C GLN A 22 12.38 0.83 -9.47
N GLN A 23 11.10 1.12 -9.27
CA GLN A 23 10.49 1.06 -7.94
C GLN A 23 9.48 -0.08 -7.98
N GLY A 24 9.98 -1.29 -7.73
CA GLY A 24 9.11 -2.43 -7.43
C GLY A 24 8.34 -2.18 -6.12
N PRO A 25 7.30 -2.98 -5.83
CA PRO A 25 6.54 -2.84 -4.61
C PRO A 25 7.49 -2.92 -3.41
N ILE A 26 7.57 -1.84 -2.63
CA ILE A 26 8.38 -1.77 -1.41
C ILE A 26 7.91 -2.91 -0.51
N ALA A 27 8.80 -3.84 -0.15
CA ALA A 27 8.45 -4.93 0.76
C ALA A 27 8.13 -4.35 2.15
N ALA A 28 7.16 -4.94 2.85
CA ALA A 28 6.87 -4.60 4.24
C ALA A 28 8.15 -4.69 5.07
N THR A 29 8.38 -3.70 5.95
CA THR A 29 9.53 -3.73 6.86
C THR A 29 9.31 -4.79 7.94
N SER A 30 10.39 -5.35 8.51
CA SER A 30 10.25 -6.32 9.62
C SER A 30 9.45 -5.74 10.79
N VAL A 31 9.62 -4.44 11.06
CA VAL A 31 8.88 -3.70 12.10
C VAL A 31 7.38 -3.68 11.82
N GLU A 32 6.98 -3.46 10.57
CA GLU A 32 5.57 -3.46 10.16
C GLU A 32 4.96 -4.86 10.31
N VAL A 33 5.71 -5.90 9.94
CA VAL A 33 5.29 -7.29 10.10
C VAL A 33 5.15 -7.65 11.58
N ASP A 34 6.12 -7.28 12.42
CA ASP A 34 6.07 -7.54 13.86
C ASP A 34 4.89 -6.81 14.51
N ALA A 35 4.64 -5.56 14.13
CA ALA A 35 3.50 -4.77 14.60
C ALA A 35 2.16 -5.37 14.14
N TRP A 36 2.10 -5.87 12.90
CA TRP A 36 0.92 -6.56 12.38
C TRP A 36 0.62 -7.82 13.19
N VAL A 37 1.60 -8.70 13.35
CA VAL A 37 1.44 -9.96 14.07
C VAL A 37 1.06 -9.73 15.53
N ALA A 38 1.59 -8.68 16.15
CA ALA A 38 1.22 -8.32 17.53
C ALA A 38 -0.21 -7.75 17.64
N ALA A 39 -0.72 -7.14 16.57
CA ALA A 39 -2.04 -6.51 16.54
C ALA A 39 -3.16 -7.48 16.14
N ASP A 40 -2.91 -8.40 15.20
CA ASP A 40 -3.83 -9.43 14.72
C ASP A 40 -4.05 -10.52 15.78
N GLY A 41 -4.80 -10.16 16.83
CA GLY A 41 -4.99 -10.98 18.02
C GLY A 41 -5.97 -12.12 17.81
N ASN A 42 -6.88 -11.99 16.86
CA ASN A 42 -7.82 -13.03 16.48
C ASN A 42 -7.30 -13.95 15.35
N THR A 43 -6.15 -13.62 14.74
CA THR A 43 -5.45 -14.37 13.68
C THR A 43 -6.26 -14.53 12.40
N ASP A 44 -7.11 -13.57 12.08
CA ASP A 44 -7.97 -13.61 10.90
C ASP A 44 -7.37 -12.89 9.67
N ALA A 45 -6.11 -12.48 9.77
CA ALA A 45 -5.31 -11.84 8.74
C ALA A 45 -5.87 -10.51 8.23
N ARG A 46 -6.68 -9.85 9.05
CA ARG A 46 -7.13 -8.46 8.87
C ARG A 46 -7.14 -7.77 10.23
N LEU A 47 -7.17 -6.44 10.25
CA LEU A 47 -7.23 -5.68 11.49
C LEU A 47 -8.61 -5.07 11.63
N ASP A 48 -9.33 -5.44 12.68
CA ASP A 48 -10.48 -4.64 13.09
C ASP A 48 -10.03 -3.29 13.67
N ARG A 49 -10.99 -2.43 14.03
CA ARG A 49 -10.69 -1.10 14.57
C ARG A 49 -9.80 -1.12 15.82
N THR A 50 -10.03 -2.06 16.72
CA THR A 50 -9.27 -2.19 17.98
C THR A 50 -7.86 -2.69 17.70
N GLU A 51 -7.73 -3.68 16.81
CA GLU A 51 -6.44 -4.23 16.39
C GLU A 51 -5.61 -3.18 15.63
N PHE A 52 -6.26 -2.41 14.76
CA PHE A 52 -5.63 -1.28 14.07
C PHE A 52 -5.08 -0.22 15.04
N GLU A 53 -5.77 0.07 16.14
CA GLU A 53 -5.25 0.98 17.17
C GLU A 53 -3.96 0.46 17.81
N VAL A 54 -3.87 -0.86 18.05
CA VAL A 54 -2.66 -1.52 18.56
C VAL A 54 -1.53 -1.41 17.55
N PHE A 55 -1.81 -1.72 16.27
CA PHE A 55 -0.85 -1.59 15.17
C PHE A 55 -0.28 -0.17 15.08
N VAL A 56 -1.14 0.85 15.05
CA VAL A 56 -0.70 2.27 14.98
C VAL A 56 0.14 2.65 16.18
N ARG A 57 -0.19 2.18 17.39
CA ARG A 57 0.61 2.47 18.59
C ARG A 57 2.01 1.86 18.49
N ALA A 58 2.12 0.61 18.04
CA ALA A 58 3.41 -0.06 17.83
C ALA A 58 4.25 0.68 16.77
N MET A 59 3.64 1.10 15.65
CA MET A 59 4.32 1.88 14.62
C MET A 59 4.73 3.28 15.10
N ALA A 60 3.97 3.90 16.01
CA ALA A 60 4.34 5.19 16.60
C ALA A 60 5.59 5.06 17.49
N GLU A 61 5.72 3.96 18.22
CA GLU A 61 6.85 3.66 19.10
C GLU A 61 8.15 3.49 18.31
N THR A 62 8.07 2.92 17.10
CA THR A 62 9.24 2.72 16.23
C THR A 62 9.71 4.00 15.53
N GLY A 63 8.95 5.09 15.62
CA GLY A 63 9.33 6.38 15.05
C GLY A 63 8.55 6.78 13.81
N GLN A 64 7.61 5.98 13.32
CA GLN A 64 6.86 6.31 12.11
C GLN A 64 6.07 7.61 12.31
N THR A 65 6.37 8.63 11.51
CA THR A 65 5.84 9.99 11.66
C THR A 65 4.32 10.01 11.61
N THR A 66 3.72 9.30 10.65
CA THR A 66 2.27 9.23 10.45
C THR A 66 1.58 8.58 11.65
N ALA A 67 2.06 7.41 12.10
CA ALA A 67 1.53 6.77 13.31
C ALA A 67 1.65 7.64 14.56
N ARG A 68 2.77 8.38 14.72
CA ARG A 68 2.93 9.34 15.81
C ARG A 68 1.92 10.46 15.76
N GLN A 69 1.64 11.01 14.58
CA GLN A 69 0.60 12.02 14.40
C GLN A 69 -0.78 11.46 14.74
N ILE A 70 -1.12 10.28 14.22
CA ILE A 70 -2.41 9.62 14.51
C ILE A 70 -2.57 9.43 16.02
N ARG A 71 -1.54 8.91 16.70
CA ARG A 71 -1.53 8.74 18.16
C ARG A 71 -1.64 10.07 18.89
N MET A 72 -0.91 11.11 18.47
CA MET A 72 -0.91 12.42 19.11
C MET A 72 -2.26 13.12 19.02
N PHE A 73 -2.95 13.01 17.88
CA PHE A 73 -4.26 13.62 17.66
C PHE A 73 -5.43 12.72 18.09
N GLY A 74 -5.16 11.48 18.54
CA GLY A 74 -6.21 10.50 18.84
C GLY A 74 -7.07 10.15 17.61
N ALA A 75 -6.51 10.29 16.41
CA ALA A 75 -7.23 10.23 15.14
C ALA A 75 -7.42 8.80 14.60
N PHE A 76 -7.45 7.80 15.48
CA PHE A 76 -7.47 6.39 15.09
C PHE A 76 -8.62 6.02 14.16
N GLY A 77 -9.85 6.46 14.49
CA GLY A 77 -11.02 6.19 13.65
C GLY A 77 -10.95 6.87 12.27
N PHE A 78 -10.34 8.06 12.20
CA PHE A 78 -10.14 8.77 10.93
C PHE A 78 -9.09 8.06 10.07
N ALA A 79 -7.98 7.65 10.67
CA ALA A 79 -6.95 6.88 9.98
C ALA A 79 -7.45 5.51 9.53
N PHE A 80 -8.25 4.84 10.36
CA PHE A 80 -8.91 3.57 10.02
C PHE A 80 -9.77 3.74 8.77
N GLY A 81 -10.66 4.74 8.73
CA GLY A 81 -11.51 4.99 7.56
C GLY A 81 -10.77 5.47 6.31
N ILE A 82 -9.50 5.88 6.42
CA ILE A 82 -8.64 6.14 5.26
C ILE A 82 -8.00 4.84 4.75
N ALA A 83 -7.63 3.96 5.68
CA ALA A 83 -7.00 2.68 5.37
C ALA A 83 -8.03 1.69 4.78
N ASP A 84 -9.19 1.53 5.43
CA ASP A 84 -10.33 0.73 4.98
C ASP A 84 -10.93 1.35 3.71
N LYS A 85 -10.45 0.88 2.55
CA LYS A 85 -10.73 1.46 1.24
C LYS A 85 -12.00 0.88 0.66
N ASP A 86 -12.24 -0.40 0.88
CA ASP A 86 -13.42 -1.09 0.39
C ASP A 86 -14.62 -0.99 1.35
N ASN A 87 -14.43 -0.40 2.53
CA ASN A 87 -15.43 -0.17 3.57
C ASN A 87 -16.05 -1.48 4.10
N ASP A 88 -15.24 -2.53 4.19
CA ASP A 88 -15.67 -3.82 4.75
C ASP A 88 -15.61 -3.84 6.29
N GLY A 89 -15.09 -2.78 6.92
CA GLY A 89 -14.97 -2.65 8.36
C GLY A 89 -13.70 -3.28 8.93
N PHE A 90 -12.77 -3.69 8.07
CA PHE A 90 -11.46 -4.21 8.40
C PHE A 90 -10.38 -3.50 7.58
N VAL A 91 -9.13 -3.69 7.99
CA VAL A 91 -7.98 -3.24 7.22
C VAL A 91 -7.14 -4.44 6.87
N SER A 92 -7.01 -4.71 5.57
CA SER A 92 -6.14 -5.75 5.03
C SER A 92 -4.69 -5.25 4.83
N PRO A 93 -3.70 -6.15 4.70
CA PRO A 93 -2.32 -5.75 4.41
C PRO A 93 -2.19 -4.94 3.10
N GLY A 94 -3.01 -5.28 2.09
CA GLY A 94 -3.02 -4.58 0.81
C GLY A 94 -3.51 -3.14 0.94
N GLU A 95 -4.48 -2.91 1.81
CA GLU A 95 -5.03 -1.59 2.09
C GLU A 95 -4.09 -0.71 2.90
N LEU A 96 -3.41 -1.25 3.91
CA LEU A 96 -2.32 -0.55 4.60
C LEU A 96 -1.25 -0.08 3.62
N ARG A 97 -0.84 -0.97 2.71
CA ARG A 97 0.18 -0.67 1.70
C ARG A 97 -0.29 0.45 0.77
N ALA A 98 -1.54 0.38 0.30
CA ALA A 98 -2.12 1.41 -0.54
C ALA A 98 -2.29 2.76 0.17
N ALA A 99 -2.60 2.76 1.47
CA ALA A 99 -2.72 3.97 2.27
C ALA A 99 -1.36 4.64 2.52
N ASP A 100 -0.33 3.86 2.81
CA ASP A 100 1.04 4.31 3.03
C ASP A 100 1.68 4.87 1.74
N ASP A 101 1.51 4.18 0.60
CA ASP A 101 2.00 4.66 -0.70
C ASP A 101 1.32 5.99 -1.11
N ASN A 102 -0.01 6.10 -0.95
CA ASN A 102 -0.74 7.35 -1.21
C ASN A 102 -0.28 8.50 -0.29
N HIS A 103 0.15 8.21 0.94
CA HIS A 103 0.68 9.24 1.83
C HIS A 103 2.05 9.74 1.37
N ARG A 104 2.94 8.85 0.92
CA ARG A 104 4.26 9.21 0.38
C ARG A 104 4.17 10.03 -0.90
N ASP A 105 3.26 9.67 -1.81
CA ASP A 105 3.13 10.35 -3.10
C ASP A 105 2.61 11.79 -2.98
N ARG A 106 2.00 12.15 -1.84
CA ARG A 106 1.38 13.47 -1.62
C ARG A 106 2.22 14.44 -0.79
N ASN A 107 3.36 14.03 -0.24
CA ASN A 107 4.18 14.85 0.67
C ASN A 107 5.66 14.87 0.28
#